data_AF-K1TW87-F1
#
_entry.id   AF-K1TW87-F1
#
_cell.length_a   1.000
_cell.length_b   1.000
_cell.length_c   1.000
_cell.angle_alpha   90.00
_cell.angle_beta   90.00
_cell.angle_gamma   90.00
#
_symmetry.space_group_name_H-M   'P 1'
#
loop_
_entity.id
_entity.type
_entity.pdbx_description
1 polymer ?
#
loop_
_entity_poly.entity_id
_entity_poly.type
_entity_poly.pdbx_seq_one_letter_code
_entity_poly.pdbx_strand_id
1 'polypeptide(L)'
;GTAKETELRTGDALKEAKREALEYISIDIERSFWFGKRFQDTFNGKPRRFMGGILDQLPAENIFDASAKTDGVSYDDLESWMKDLFKYGSSEKMVFCGDLALLTIQKIIRQSEGSTWRWEPSTKEYGMTVSRLTTPFGTLVFKTCPLFSQSTSSGLDTASPVYGFDSYAFVLDMAHVKYVYLRNRDLK
;
A
#
# COMPACT_ATOMS: atom_id res chain seq x y z
N GLY A 1 4.97 17.04 -38.42
CA GLY A 1 4.87 18.11 -37.40
C GLY A 1 6.23 18.72 -37.27
N THR A 2 6.36 20.00 -37.61
CA THR A 2 7.61 20.77 -37.76
C THR A 2 8.53 20.75 -36.53
N ALA A 3 8.04 20.37 -35.35
CA ALA A 3 8.83 20.19 -34.13
C ALA A 3 9.68 18.90 -34.08
N LYS A 4 9.47 17.92 -34.98
CA LYS A 4 10.32 16.72 -35.08
C LYS A 4 11.60 16.94 -35.87
N GLU A 5 11.62 17.95 -36.73
CA GLU A 5 12.73 18.26 -37.65
C GLU A 5 13.73 19.27 -37.05
N THR A 6 13.45 19.79 -35.85
CA THR A 6 14.32 20.72 -35.14
C THR A 6 15.06 19.98 -34.04
N GLU A 7 16.39 20.00 -34.05
CA GLU A 7 17.20 19.40 -32.99
C GLU A 7 17.03 20.19 -31.69
N LEU A 8 16.50 19.51 -30.67
CA LEU A 8 16.33 20.06 -29.33
C LEU A 8 17.61 19.83 -28.52
N ARG A 9 18.08 20.88 -27.84
CA ARG A 9 19.30 20.86 -27.01
C ARG A 9 19.27 19.82 -25.88
N THR A 10 18.08 19.35 -25.49
CA THR A 10 17.85 18.44 -24.35
C THR A 10 17.78 16.96 -24.76
N GLY A 11 17.90 16.63 -26.06
CA GLY A 11 17.81 15.26 -26.58
C GLY A 11 16.54 14.98 -27.40
N ASP A 12 16.31 13.70 -27.70
CA ASP A 12 15.17 13.23 -28.51
C ASP A 12 13.86 13.30 -27.71
N ALA A 13 13.10 14.39 -27.91
CA ALA A 13 11.84 14.66 -27.20
C ALA A 13 10.78 13.57 -27.37
N LEU A 14 10.84 12.76 -28.42
CA LEU A 14 9.91 11.64 -28.60
C LEU A 14 10.22 10.48 -27.66
N LYS A 15 11.49 10.26 -27.31
CA LYS A 15 11.89 9.23 -26.34
C LYS A 15 11.52 9.65 -24.91
N GLU A 16 11.75 10.91 -24.56
CA GLU A 16 11.34 11.43 -23.25
C GLU A 16 9.82 11.42 -23.08
N ALA A 17 9.05 11.88 -24.06
CA ALA A 17 7.58 11.83 -23.98
C ALA A 17 7.04 10.40 -23.85
N LYS A 18 7.68 9.40 -24.48
CA LYS A 18 7.34 7.98 -24.30
C LYS A 18 7.67 7.48 -22.90
N ARG A 19 8.80 7.91 -22.33
CA ARG A 19 9.18 7.57 -20.97
C ARG A 19 8.21 8.16 -19.95
N GLU A 20 7.88 9.44 -20.07
CA GLU A 20 6.90 10.12 -19.21
C GLU A 20 5.52 9.45 -19.30
N ALA A 21 5.07 9.10 -20.50
CA ALA A 21 3.81 8.38 -20.68
C ALA A 21 3.81 7.02 -19.97
N LEU A 22 4.93 6.27 -20.02
CA LEU A 22 5.07 5.01 -19.30
C LEU A 22 5.08 5.20 -17.77
N GLU A 23 5.69 6.27 -17.28
CA GLU A 23 5.67 6.62 -15.85
C GLU A 23 4.24 6.94 -15.40
N TYR A 24 3.48 7.73 -16.16
CA TYR A 24 2.08 8.03 -15.84
C TYR A 24 1.19 6.78 -15.85
N ILE A 25 1.36 5.90 -16.85
CA ILE A 25 0.62 4.64 -16.90
C ILE A 25 0.95 3.75 -15.70
N SER A 26 2.22 3.73 -15.26
CA SER A 26 2.63 2.95 -14.09
C SER A 26 1.99 3.48 -12.81
N ILE A 27 1.93 4.81 -12.64
CA ILE A 27 1.24 5.46 -11.52
C ILE A 27 -0.26 5.18 -11.55
N ASP A 28 -0.89 5.22 -12.73
CA ASP A 28 -2.31 4.94 -12.88
C ASP A 28 -2.65 3.46 -12.60
N ILE A 29 -1.77 2.54 -12.98
CA ILE A 29 -1.86 1.13 -12.62
C ILE A 29 -1.72 0.95 -11.11
N GLU A 30 -0.73 1.60 -10.47
CA GLU A 30 -0.56 1.57 -9.02
C GLU A 30 -1.81 2.08 -8.28
N ARG A 31 -2.35 3.21 -8.71
CA ARG A 31 -3.60 3.76 -8.17
C ARG A 31 -4.77 2.80 -8.35
N SER A 32 -4.82 2.11 -9.49
CA SER A 32 -5.85 1.10 -9.77
C SER A 32 -5.72 -0.12 -8.83
N PHE A 33 -4.50 -0.53 -8.48
CA PHE A 33 -4.28 -1.61 -7.52
C PHE A 33 -4.76 -1.27 -6.12
N TRP A 34 -4.50 -0.05 -5.65
CA TRP A 34 -4.82 0.33 -4.27
C TRP A 34 -6.25 0.79 -4.08
N PHE A 35 -6.76 1.64 -4.99
CA PHE A 35 -8.05 2.32 -4.83
C PHE A 35 -9.14 1.80 -5.76
N GLY A 36 -8.81 0.89 -6.68
CA GLY A 36 -9.77 0.32 -7.61
C GLY A 36 -10.84 -0.51 -6.91
N LYS A 37 -12.07 -0.46 -7.42
CA LYS A 37 -13.18 -1.33 -7.02
C LYS A 37 -13.78 -1.97 -8.26
N ARG A 38 -14.17 -3.24 -8.19
CA ARG A 38 -14.86 -3.89 -9.30
C ARG A 38 -16.22 -3.25 -9.50
N PHE A 39 -16.31 -2.44 -10.53
CA PHE A 39 -17.53 -1.72 -10.91
C PHE A 39 -17.74 -1.83 -12.42
N GLN A 40 -18.99 -1.94 -12.83
CA GLN A 40 -19.39 -1.91 -14.24
C GLN A 40 -20.36 -0.77 -14.44
N ASP A 41 -20.02 0.13 -15.36
CA ASP A 41 -20.84 1.26 -15.75
C ASP A 41 -21.06 1.24 -17.27
N THR A 42 -22.00 2.05 -17.75
CA THR A 42 -22.22 2.28 -19.17
C THR A 42 -21.98 3.75 -19.48
N PHE A 43 -20.99 4.04 -20.31
CA PHE A 43 -20.76 5.39 -20.82
C PHE A 43 -21.00 5.42 -22.32
N ASN A 44 -21.92 6.26 -22.76
CA ASN A 44 -22.30 6.41 -24.17
C ASN A 44 -22.65 5.06 -24.84
N GLY A 45 -23.43 4.23 -24.14
CA GLY A 45 -23.89 2.92 -24.62
C GLY A 45 -22.83 1.80 -24.66
N LYS A 46 -21.58 2.08 -24.24
CA LYS A 46 -20.51 1.08 -24.18
C LYS A 46 -20.21 0.70 -22.73
N PRO A 47 -20.05 -0.60 -22.41
CA PRO A 47 -19.71 -1.02 -21.06
C PRO A 47 -18.29 -0.58 -20.71
N ARG A 48 -18.13 0.07 -19.57
CA ARG A 48 -16.87 0.37 -18.92
C ARG A 48 -16.73 -0.54 -17.69
N ARG A 49 -15.57 -1.16 -17.56
CA ARG A 49 -15.24 -2.03 -16.42
C ARG A 49 -14.04 -1.47 -15.71
N PHE A 50 -14.16 -1.29 -14.40
CA PHE A 50 -13.08 -0.85 -13.54
C PHE A 50 -12.36 -2.07 -12.96
N MET A 51 -11.06 -1.91 -12.74
CA MET A 51 -10.23 -2.94 -12.11
C MET A 51 -10.60 -3.04 -10.62
N GLY A 52 -10.76 -4.27 -10.13
CA GLY A 52 -10.86 -4.52 -8.69
C GLY A 52 -9.48 -4.44 -8.05
N GLY A 53 -9.31 -3.48 -7.14
CA GLY A 53 -8.09 -3.31 -6.35
C GLY A 53 -7.97 -4.35 -5.25
N ILE A 54 -6.93 -4.22 -4.44
CA ILE A 54 -6.56 -5.17 -3.38
C ILE A 54 -7.64 -5.23 -2.29
N LEU A 55 -8.19 -4.10 -1.88
CA LEU A 55 -9.23 -4.05 -0.85
C LEU A 55 -10.50 -4.82 -1.26
N ASP A 56 -10.88 -4.76 -2.54
CA ASP A 56 -12.05 -5.44 -3.09
C ASP A 56 -11.87 -6.96 -3.23
N GLN A 57 -10.60 -7.43 -3.22
CA GLN A 57 -10.27 -8.86 -3.30
C GLN A 57 -10.13 -9.52 -1.92
N LEU A 58 -10.00 -8.73 -0.85
CA LEU A 58 -9.84 -9.25 0.51
C LEU A 58 -11.21 -9.65 1.09
N PRO A 59 -11.36 -10.87 1.63
CA PRO A 59 -12.56 -11.25 2.36
C PRO A 59 -12.66 -10.45 3.66
N ALA A 60 -13.89 -10.15 4.10
CA ALA A 60 -14.13 -9.33 5.30
C ALA A 60 -13.50 -9.91 6.58
N GLU A 61 -13.35 -11.24 6.65
CA GLU A 61 -12.71 -11.95 7.77
C GLU A 61 -11.23 -11.61 7.96
N ASN A 62 -10.55 -11.15 6.90
CA ASN A 62 -9.12 -10.80 6.92
C ASN A 62 -8.89 -9.29 7.15
N ILE A 63 -9.94 -8.53 7.44
CA ILE A 63 -9.87 -7.09 7.68
C ILE A 63 -9.97 -6.85 9.19
N PHE A 64 -8.86 -6.39 9.78
CA PHE A 64 -8.82 -6.00 11.19
C PHE A 64 -9.16 -4.52 11.34
N ASP A 65 -10.28 -4.22 12.00
CA ASP A 65 -10.73 -2.85 12.22
C ASP A 65 -10.27 -2.33 13.59
N ALA A 66 -9.30 -1.43 13.57
CA ALA A 66 -8.78 -0.75 14.77
C ALA A 66 -9.77 0.27 15.36
N SER A 67 -10.73 0.77 14.57
CA SER A 67 -11.72 1.76 15.03
C SER A 67 -12.84 1.14 15.88
N ALA A 68 -13.02 -0.19 15.77
CA ALA A 68 -13.99 -0.93 16.58
C ALA A 68 -13.59 -1.07 18.06
N LYS A 69 -12.37 -0.66 18.44
CA LYS A 69 -11.84 -0.75 19.80
C LYS A 69 -11.91 0.62 20.48
N THR A 70 -12.77 0.74 21.50
CA THR A 70 -13.02 2.00 22.25
C THR A 70 -11.77 2.53 22.96
N ASP A 71 -10.90 1.65 23.47
CA ASP A 71 -9.71 2.03 24.24
C ASP A 71 -8.43 2.10 23.40
N GLY A 72 -8.56 2.03 22.07
CA GLY A 72 -7.44 1.94 21.13
C GLY A 72 -6.91 0.51 20.99
N VAL A 73 -5.82 0.38 20.21
CA VAL A 73 -5.20 -0.92 19.92
C VAL A 73 -4.11 -1.20 20.95
N SER A 74 -4.27 -2.28 21.71
CA SER A 74 -3.27 -2.75 22.67
C SER A 74 -2.19 -3.61 22.03
N TYR A 75 -1.11 -3.90 22.76
CA TYR A 75 -0.06 -4.81 22.29
C TYR A 75 -0.58 -6.25 22.12
N ASP A 76 -1.45 -6.72 23.01
CA ASP A 76 -2.06 -8.05 22.92
C ASP A 76 -2.95 -8.20 21.68
N ASP A 77 -3.68 -7.13 21.31
CA ASP A 77 -4.48 -7.11 20.08
C ASP A 77 -3.57 -7.23 18.84
N LEU A 78 -2.44 -6.52 18.84
CA LEU A 78 -1.45 -6.61 17.77
C LEU A 78 -0.90 -8.04 17.66
N GLU A 79 -0.55 -8.70 18.76
CA GLU A 79 -0.07 -10.09 18.73
C GLU A 79 -1.13 -11.08 18.23
N SER A 80 -2.40 -10.88 18.60
CA SER A 80 -3.50 -11.68 18.06
C SER A 80 -3.64 -11.51 16.55
N TRP A 81 -3.58 -10.28 16.05
CA TRP A 81 -3.63 -10.01 14.61
C TRP A 81 -2.43 -10.63 13.88
N MET A 82 -1.23 -10.56 14.48
CA MET A 82 -0.05 -11.20 13.89
C MET A 82 -0.20 -12.72 13.82
N LYS A 83 -0.75 -13.35 14.86
CA LYS A 83 -1.04 -14.79 14.85
C LYS A 83 -2.00 -15.17 13.71
N ASP A 84 -3.07 -14.40 13.52
CA ASP A 84 -4.05 -14.67 12.47
C ASP A 84 -3.47 -14.40 11.07
N LEU A 85 -2.64 -13.37 10.94
CA LEU A 85 -1.98 -13.01 9.68
C LEU A 85 -0.96 -14.06 9.20
N PHE A 86 -0.20 -14.66 10.12
CA PHE A 86 0.78 -15.71 9.82
C PHE A 86 0.20 -17.12 9.87
N LYS A 87 -1.12 -17.27 10.11
CA LYS A 87 -1.79 -18.58 10.10
C LYS A 87 -1.63 -19.31 8.76
N TYR A 88 -1.55 -18.56 7.65
CA TYR A 88 -1.39 -19.10 6.31
C TYR A 88 -0.33 -18.36 5.49
N GLY A 89 0.32 -19.07 4.56
CA GLY A 89 1.30 -18.52 3.62
C GLY A 89 2.73 -18.50 4.15
N SER A 90 3.53 -17.57 3.64
CA SER A 90 4.95 -17.42 3.97
C SER A 90 5.20 -16.85 5.36
N SER A 91 6.36 -17.18 5.94
CA SER A 91 6.89 -16.64 7.20
C SER A 91 7.42 -15.21 7.09
N GLU A 92 7.49 -14.66 5.88
CA GLU A 92 7.82 -13.26 5.63
C GLU A 92 6.72 -12.63 4.75
N LYS A 93 6.19 -11.49 5.18
CA LYS A 93 5.17 -10.73 4.43
C LYS A 93 5.54 -9.24 4.37
N MET A 94 5.19 -8.62 3.24
CA MET A 94 5.43 -7.19 3.02
C MET A 94 4.22 -6.39 3.46
N VAL A 95 4.45 -5.28 4.16
CA VAL A 95 3.41 -4.36 4.62
C VAL A 95 3.57 -3.02 3.92
N PHE A 96 2.55 -2.62 3.18
CA PHE A 96 2.42 -1.24 2.70
C PHE A 96 1.53 -0.46 3.65
N CYS A 97 2.11 0.54 4.30
CA CYS A 97 1.40 1.32 5.30
C CYS A 97 1.40 2.80 4.94
N GLY A 98 0.33 3.49 5.35
CA GLY A 98 0.35 4.94 5.47
C GLY A 98 1.15 5.41 6.68
N ASP A 99 1.41 6.72 6.75
CA ASP A 99 2.27 7.30 7.78
C ASP A 99 1.64 7.21 9.18
N LEU A 100 0.31 7.34 9.29
CA LEU A 100 -0.38 7.21 10.58
C LEU A 100 -0.39 5.77 11.07
N ALA A 101 -0.59 4.79 10.18
CA ALA A 101 -0.52 3.37 10.53
C ALA A 101 0.86 2.95 11.03
N LEU A 102 1.93 3.45 10.42
CA LEU A 102 3.30 3.19 10.90
C LEU A 102 3.53 3.82 12.28
N LEU A 103 3.03 5.05 12.48
CA LEU A 103 3.16 5.76 13.74
C LEU A 103 2.37 5.11 14.88
N THR A 104 1.17 4.57 14.62
CA THR A 104 0.40 3.83 15.64
C THR A 104 1.10 2.53 16.03
N ILE A 105 1.60 1.75 15.06
CA ILE A 105 2.40 0.54 15.35
C ILE A 105 3.64 0.90 16.18
N GLN A 106 4.35 1.97 15.83
CA GLN A 106 5.50 2.44 16.62
C GLN A 106 5.11 2.82 18.06
N LYS A 107 3.97 3.47 18.26
CA LYS A 107 3.47 3.83 19.61
C LYS A 107 3.13 2.58 20.42
N ILE A 108 2.46 1.59 19.83
CA ILE A 108 2.10 0.33 20.48
C ILE A 108 3.37 -0.40 20.97
N ILE A 109 4.37 -0.54 20.10
CA ILE A 109 5.65 -1.19 20.47
C ILE A 109 6.37 -0.42 21.58
N ARG A 110 6.30 0.93 21.57
CA ARG A 110 6.91 1.76 22.60
C ARG A 110 6.22 1.64 23.96
N GLN A 111 4.90 1.45 23.98
CA GLN A 111 4.10 1.41 25.20
C GLN A 111 4.03 0.00 25.82
N SER A 112 4.43 -1.05 25.08
CA SER A 112 4.46 -2.41 25.61
C SER A 112 5.43 -2.60 26.78
N GLU A 113 4.98 -3.25 27.85
CA GLU A 113 5.80 -3.56 29.02
C GLU A 113 6.89 -4.56 28.65
N GLY A 114 8.16 -4.14 28.74
CA GLY A 114 9.33 -4.98 28.42
C GLY A 114 9.97 -4.73 27.05
N SER A 115 9.40 -3.87 26.21
CA SER A 115 10.04 -3.45 24.95
C SER A 115 11.10 -2.37 25.20
N THR A 116 12.34 -2.64 24.80
CA THR A 116 13.42 -1.65 24.85
C THR A 116 13.63 -1.01 23.49
N TRP A 117 13.26 0.27 23.36
CA TRP A 117 13.55 1.04 22.16
C TRP A 117 15.04 1.45 22.14
N ARG A 118 15.79 0.99 21.12
CA ARG A 118 17.20 1.35 20.90
C ARG A 118 17.36 1.98 19.52
N TRP A 119 18.16 3.05 19.45
CA TRP A 119 18.50 3.70 18.18
C TRP A 119 19.76 3.03 17.62
N GLU A 120 19.57 2.20 16.60
CA GLU A 120 20.66 1.52 15.90
C GLU A 120 20.87 2.13 14.50
N PRO A 121 22.11 2.17 13.99
CA PRO A 121 22.36 2.64 12.63
C PRO A 121 21.65 1.74 11.62
N SER A 122 20.78 2.33 10.80
CA SER A 122 19.98 1.60 9.83
C SER A 122 20.86 0.88 8.80
N THR A 123 20.83 -0.45 8.81
CA THR A 123 21.46 -1.29 7.79
C THR A 123 20.59 -1.26 6.53
N LYS A 124 21.15 -0.75 5.43
CA LYS A 124 20.49 -0.79 4.12
C LYS A 124 20.59 -2.20 3.58
N GLU A 125 19.45 -2.84 3.34
CA GLU A 125 19.39 -4.07 2.57
C GLU A 125 18.94 -3.73 1.15
N TYR A 126 19.70 -4.19 0.17
CA TYR A 126 19.43 -3.96 -1.26
C TYR A 126 19.20 -2.47 -1.64
N GLY A 127 19.87 -1.55 -0.94
CA GLY A 127 19.80 -0.11 -1.22
C GLY A 127 18.57 0.61 -0.65
N MET A 128 17.68 -0.08 0.05
CA MET A 128 16.50 0.49 0.70
C MET A 128 16.55 0.33 2.22
N THR A 129 16.15 1.37 2.94
CA THR A 129 15.88 1.28 4.38
C THR A 129 14.45 0.79 4.58
N VAL A 130 14.32 -0.41 5.15
CA VAL A 130 13.04 -1.03 5.52
C VAL A 130 13.02 -1.27 7.02
N SER A 131 11.87 -1.05 7.65
CA SER A 131 11.68 -1.35 9.07
C SER A 131 11.11 -2.76 9.18
N ARG A 132 11.70 -3.61 10.01
CA ARG A 132 11.22 -4.98 10.23
C ARG A 132 10.68 -5.15 11.64
N LEU A 133 9.55 -5.83 11.74
CA LEU A 133 9.05 -6.37 12.99
C LEU A 133 9.15 -7.89 12.92
N THR A 134 10.06 -8.44 13.71
CA THR A 134 10.26 -9.88 13.84
C THR A 134 9.50 -10.35 15.07
N THR A 135 8.57 -11.27 14.88
CA THR A 135 7.87 -11.95 15.97
C THR A 135 8.04 -13.46 15.86
N PRO A 136 7.69 -14.24 16.90
CA PRO A 136 7.83 -15.69 16.87
C PRO A 136 7.08 -16.37 15.71
N PHE A 137 6.08 -15.71 15.13
CA PHE A 137 5.26 -16.24 14.04
C PHE A 137 5.85 -15.97 12.65
N GLY A 138 6.72 -14.96 12.52
CA GLY A 138 7.25 -14.53 11.23
C GLY A 138 7.78 -13.10 11.26
N THR A 139 8.11 -12.58 10.07
CA THR A 139 8.67 -11.24 9.90
C THR A 139 7.76 -10.38 9.02
N LEU A 140 7.45 -9.18 9.51
CA LEU A 140 6.77 -8.13 8.74
C LEU A 140 7.78 -7.09 8.31
N VAL A 141 7.80 -6.80 7.01
CA VAL A 141 8.66 -5.78 6.43
C VAL A 141 7.81 -4.58 6.04
N PHE A 142 7.97 -3.47 6.75
CA PHE A 142 7.21 -2.25 6.52
C PHE A 142 7.85 -1.37 5.46
N LYS A 143 7.01 -0.92 4.53
CA LYS A 143 7.34 0.12 3.56
C LYS A 143 6.20 1.14 3.47
N THR A 144 6.53 2.41 3.67
CA THR A 144 5.58 3.49 3.44
C THR A 144 5.36 3.71 1.95
N CYS A 145 4.09 3.85 1.56
CA CYS A 145 3.69 4.19 0.20
C CYS A 145 3.31 5.68 0.13
N PRO A 146 3.96 6.50 -0.73
CA PRO A 146 3.68 7.94 -0.82
C PRO A 146 2.27 8.26 -1.32
N LEU A 147 1.60 7.30 -1.97
CA LEU A 147 0.21 7.46 -2.39
C LEU A 147 -0.76 7.38 -1.21
N PHE A 148 -0.40 6.65 -0.15
CA PHE A 148 -1.22 6.52 1.06
C PHE A 148 -1.07 7.75 1.95
N SER A 149 0.14 8.30 2.07
CA SER A 149 0.36 9.53 2.84
C SER A 149 -0.33 10.75 2.23
N GLN A 150 -0.56 10.77 0.91
CA GLN A 150 -1.35 11.82 0.24
C GLN A 150 -2.85 11.68 0.51
N SER A 151 -3.34 10.51 0.89
CA SER A 151 -4.74 10.28 1.26
C SER A 151 -4.90 10.49 2.77
N THR A 152 -4.94 11.75 3.17
CA THR A 152 -4.96 12.16 4.58
C THR A 152 -6.32 11.96 5.22
N SER A 153 -6.34 11.34 6.39
CA SER A 153 -7.48 11.33 7.31
C SER A 153 -7.76 12.75 7.82
N SER A 154 -9.03 13.05 8.06
CA SER A 154 -9.47 14.35 8.54
C SER A 154 -10.59 14.20 9.57
N GLY A 155 -10.64 15.10 10.55
CA GLY A 155 -11.68 15.08 11.58
C GLY A 155 -11.57 13.94 12.59
N LEU A 156 -10.35 13.45 12.88
CA LEU A 156 -10.10 12.33 13.81
C LEU A 156 -10.64 12.56 15.24
N ASP A 157 -10.85 13.81 15.64
CA ASP A 157 -11.32 14.22 16.97
C ASP A 157 -12.83 14.57 16.99
N THR A 158 -13.56 14.26 15.92
CA THR A 158 -14.99 14.55 15.75
C THR A 158 -15.81 13.26 15.76
N ALA A 159 -17.10 13.33 16.13
CA ALA A 159 -18.00 12.18 16.24
C ALA A 159 -18.17 11.34 14.95
N SER A 160 -17.77 11.87 13.78
CA SER A 160 -17.73 11.16 12.49
C SER A 160 -16.36 11.36 11.82
N PRO A 161 -15.33 10.61 12.23
CA PRO A 161 -13.99 10.72 11.64
C PRO A 161 -13.97 10.16 10.21
N VAL A 162 -13.25 10.83 9.31
CA VAL A 162 -13.02 10.35 7.94
C VAL A 162 -11.61 9.77 7.87
N TYR A 163 -11.53 8.45 7.71
CA TYR A 163 -10.27 7.73 7.60
C TYR A 163 -9.77 7.71 6.15
N GLY A 164 -8.64 8.35 5.91
CA GLY A 164 -7.89 8.26 4.66
C GLY A 164 -7.03 7.00 4.62
N PHE A 165 -6.37 6.72 3.50
CA PHE A 165 -5.46 5.57 3.40
C PHE A 165 -4.16 5.74 4.19
N ASP A 166 -3.90 6.92 4.74
CA ASP A 166 -2.81 7.19 5.69
C ASP A 166 -2.89 6.34 6.97
N SER A 167 -4.10 5.94 7.39
CA SER A 167 -4.35 5.08 8.54
C SER A 167 -4.42 3.59 8.21
N TYR A 168 -4.29 3.20 6.94
CA TYR A 168 -4.41 1.81 6.50
C TYR A 168 -3.04 1.13 6.39
N ALA A 169 -3.02 -0.17 6.64
CA ALA A 169 -1.87 -1.04 6.39
C ALA A 169 -2.32 -2.29 5.63
N PHE A 170 -1.79 -2.48 4.43
CA PHE A 170 -2.02 -3.68 3.62
C PHE A 170 -0.88 -4.64 3.81
N VAL A 171 -1.20 -5.85 4.27
CA VAL A 171 -0.21 -6.91 4.42
C VAL A 171 -0.38 -7.91 3.30
N LEU A 172 0.66 -8.08 2.49
CA LEU A 172 0.64 -8.89 1.29
C LEU A 172 1.75 -9.93 1.31
N ASP A 173 1.38 -11.15 0.97
CA ASP A 173 2.30 -12.23 0.69
C ASP A 173 2.71 -12.15 -0.78
N MET A 174 3.86 -11.54 -1.04
CA MET A 174 4.33 -11.26 -2.41
C MET A 174 4.56 -12.51 -3.25
N ALA A 175 4.81 -13.67 -2.64
CA ALA A 175 4.95 -14.92 -3.39
C ALA A 175 3.62 -15.38 -4.00
N HIS A 176 2.49 -14.93 -3.44
CA HIS A 176 1.15 -15.37 -3.83
C HIS A 176 0.35 -14.30 -4.58
N VAL A 177 0.88 -13.07 -4.70
CA VAL A 177 0.25 -11.99 -5.45
C VAL A 177 0.74 -12.00 -6.90
N LYS A 178 -0.20 -12.09 -7.84
CA LYS A 178 0.10 -12.04 -9.28
C LYS A 178 -0.79 -11.02 -10.00
N TYR A 179 -0.16 -10.16 -10.81
CA TYR A 179 -0.89 -9.28 -11.69
C TYR A 179 -1.55 -10.07 -12.84
N VAL A 180 -2.87 -9.93 -12.95
CA VAL A 180 -3.66 -10.48 -14.06
C VAL A 180 -4.06 -9.34 -14.99
N TYR A 181 -3.51 -9.36 -16.20
CA TYR A 181 -3.89 -8.44 -17.27
C TYR A 181 -4.89 -9.10 -18.23
N LEU A 182 -5.70 -8.28 -18.89
CA LEU A 182 -6.58 -8.74 -19.95
C LEU A 182 -5.74 -9.13 -21.18
N ARG A 183 -5.89 -10.38 -21.66
CA ARG A 183 -5.22 -10.84 -22.88
C ARG A 183 -5.65 -9.96 -24.07
N ASN A 184 -4.69 -9.52 -24.87
CA ASN A 184 -4.85 -8.64 -26.04
C ASN A 184 -5.10 -7.14 -25.77
N ARG A 185 -4.74 -6.62 -24.58
CA ARG A 185 -4.61 -5.17 -24.35
C ARG A 185 -3.13 -4.79 -24.34
N ASP A 186 -2.80 -3.66 -24.97
CA ASP A 186 -1.45 -3.21 -25.35
C ASP A 186 -0.57 -2.71 -24.16
N LEU A 187 -0.85 -3.20 -22.97
CA LEU A 187 -0.09 -2.93 -21.75
C LEU A 187 0.35 -4.28 -21.18
N LYS A 188 1.49 -4.75 -21.67
CA LYS A 188 2.31 -5.76 -21.02
C LYS A 188 3.44 -5.07 -20.28
#